data_AF-A0A453A9S9-F1
#
_entry.id   AF-A0A453A9S9-F1
#
_cell.length_a   1.000
_cell.length_b   1.000
_cell.length_c   1.000
_cell.angle_alpha   90.00
_cell.angle_beta   90.00
_cell.angle_gamma   90.00
#
_symmetry.space_group_name_H-M   'P 1'
#
loop_
_entity.id
_entity.type
_entity.pdbx_description
1 polymer ?
#
loop_
_entity_poly.entity_id
_entity_poly.type
_entity_poly.pdbx_seq_one_letter_code
_entity_poly.pdbx_strand_id
1 'polypeptide(L)' 'MQGLDDKDFRNELRKLNKIRHKNIIRLIGYCHDTHKKCMEYEGELVLASIQERLLCFEYMQGGSLEKHIG' A
#
# COMPACT_ATOMS: atom_id res chain seq x y z
N MET A 1 15.62 1.96 6.96
CA MET A 1 14.28 2.51 6.62
C MET A 1 13.27 1.62 7.32
N GLN A 2 12.67 2.08 8.43
CA GLN A 2 11.65 1.27 9.13
C GLN A 2 10.42 1.21 8.22
N GLY A 3 10.19 0.03 7.62
CA GLY A 3 8.92 -0.25 6.96
C GLY A 3 7.78 -0.16 7.97
N LEU A 4 6.57 0.11 7.49
CA LEU A 4 5.36 0.04 8.31
C LEU A 4 5.27 -1.36 8.96
N ASP A 5 5.15 -1.41 10.29
CA ASP A 5 4.93 -2.66 11.02
C ASP A 5 3.74 -3.41 10.40
N ASP A 6 3.88 -4.73 10.22
CA ASP A 6 2.87 -5.58 9.62
C ASP A 6 1.53 -5.46 10.36
N LYS A 7 1.59 -5.27 11.69
CA LYS A 7 0.41 -5.07 12.54
C LYS A 7 -0.27 -3.74 12.23
N ASP A 8 0.49 -2.65 12.13
CA ASP A 8 -0.06 -1.32 11.87
C ASP A 8 -0.68 -1.24 10.48
N PHE A 9 -0.02 -1.80 9.47
CA PHE A 9 -0.57 -1.92 8.12
C PHE A 9 -1.91 -2.67 8.12
N ARG A 10 -1.98 -3.84 8.77
CA ARG A 10 -3.22 -4.62 8.88
C ARG A 10 -4.31 -3.88 9.64
N ASN A 11 -3.95 -3.12 10.68
CA ASN A 11 -4.89 -2.34 11.46
C ASN A 11 -5.51 -1.21 10.63
N GLU A 12 -4.70 -0.47 9.88
CA GLU A 12 -5.21 0.57 8.98
C GLU A 12 -6.05 -0.02 7.86
N LEU A 13 -5.59 -1.11 7.24
CA LEU A 13 -6.33 -1.80 6.19
C LEU A 13 -7.73 -2.23 6.67
N ARG A 14 -7.83 -2.79 7.88
CA ARG A 14 -9.11 -3.16 8.49
C ARG A 14 -10.03 -1.97 8.73
N LYS A 15 -9.49 -0.81 9.10
CA LYS A 15 -10.27 0.42 9.28
C LYS A 15 -10.78 0.91 7.92
N LEU A 16 -9.89 1.05 6.95
CA LEU A 16 -10.21 1.50 5.58
C LEU A 16 -11.26 0.60 4.90
N ASN A 17 -11.15 -0.72 5.07
CA ASN A 17 -12.11 -1.67 4.50
C ASN A 17 -13.51 -1.58 5.12
N LYS A 18 -13.64 -1.06 6.34
CA LYS A 18 -14.93 -0.88 7.04
C LYS A 18 -15.56 0.48 6.78
N ILE A 19 -14.77 1.50 6.43
CA ILE A 19 -15.27 2.85 6.22
C ILE A 19 -16.08 2.89 4.92
N ARG A 20 -17.34 3.34 5.04
CA ARG A 20 -18.22 3.60 3.90
C ARG A 20 -18.92 4.92 4.14
N HIS A 21 -18.45 5.98 3.49
CA HIS A 21 -19.00 7.31 3.63
C HIS A 21 -18.85 8.09 2.33
N LYS A 22 -19.85 8.92 1.98
CA LYS A 22 -19.89 9.65 0.70
C LYS A 22 -18.73 10.63 0.45
N ASN A 23 -18.02 11.02 1.52
CA ASN A 23 -16.90 11.96 1.47
C ASN A 23 -15.53 11.29 1.72
N ILE A 24 -15.45 9.96 1.72
CA ILE A 24 -14.20 9.22 1.94
C ILE A 24 -14.03 8.25 0.78
N ILE A 25 -12.89 8.33 0.11
CA ILE A 25 -12.55 7.44 -1.00
C ILE A 25 -12.48 5.99 -0.50
N ARG A 26 -13.20 5.11 -1.19
CA ARG A 26 -13.35 3.73 -0.78
C ARG A 26 -12.16 2.89 -1.23
N LEU A 27 -11.66 2.06 -0.32
CA LEU A 27 -10.74 0.97 -0.65
C LEU A 27 -11.53 -0.13 -1.39
N ILE A 28 -11.11 -0.46 -2.62
CA ILE A 28 -11.67 -1.54 -3.44
C ILE A 28 -10.94 -2.86 -3.18
N GLY A 29 -9.64 -2.81 -2.95
CA GLY A 29 -8.84 -4.01 -2.74
C GLY A 29 -7.42 -3.69 -2.27
N TYR A 30 -6.66 -4.74 -2.02
CA TYR A 30 -5.27 -4.64 -1.60
C TYR A 30 -4.47 -5.86 -2.03
N CYS A 31 -3.16 -5.70 -2.11
CA CYS A 31 -2.18 -6.78 -2.17
C CYS A 31 -1.27 -6.67 -0.94
N HIS A 32 -0.99 -7.80 -0.31
CA HIS A 32 0.06 -7.93 0.70
C HIS A 32 0.75 -9.26 0.45
N ASP A 33 1.71 -9.25 -0.46
CA ASP A 33 2.43 -10.45 -0.87
C ASP A 33 3.87 -10.41 -0.37
N THR A 34 4.42 -11.59 -0.10
CA THR A 34 5.83 -11.74 0.27
C THR A 34 6.40 -12.93 -0.45
N HIS A 35 7.33 -12.68 -1.35
CA HIS A 35 7.94 -13.70 -2.19
C HIS A 35 9.47 -13.64 -2.08
N LYS A 36 10.12 -14.76 -2.40
CA LYS A 36 11.58 -14.85 -2.46
C LYS A 36 12.05 -14.44 -3.85
N LYS A 37 13.16 -13.71 -3.93
CA LYS A 37 13.79 -13.31 -5.20
C LYS A 37 15.30 -13.41 -5.07
N CYS A 38 15.95 -14.06 -6.04
CA CYS A 38 17.40 -13.99 -6.15
C CYS A 38 17.80 -12.60 -6.65
N MET A 39 18.70 -11.94 -5.94
CA MET A 39 19.16 -10.59 -6.24
C MET A 39 20.67 -10.50 -5.98
N GLU A 40 21.35 -9.63 -6.73
CA GLU A 40 22.74 -9.32 -6.46
C GLU A 40 22.83 -8.30 -5.32
N TYR A 41 23.67 -8.58 -4.33
CA TYR A 41 23.95 -7.69 -3.22
C TYR A 41 25.44 -7.77 -2.91
N GLU A 42 26.15 -6.62 -3.01
CA GLU A 42 27.59 -6.53 -2.78
C GLU A 42 28.44 -7.52 -3.63
N GLY A 43 28.00 -7.81 -4.85
CA GLY A 43 28.68 -8.72 -5.79
C GLY A 43 28.34 -10.20 -5.62
N GLU A 44 27.51 -10.56 -4.65
CA GLU A 44 27.07 -11.94 -4.40
C GLU A 44 25.57 -12.11 -4.70
N LEU A 45 25.20 -13.31 -5.17
CA LEU A 45 23.79 -13.67 -5.36
C LEU A 45 23.16 -14.11 -4.03
N VAL A 46 22.14 -13.37 -3.58
CA VAL A 46 21.41 -13.64 -2.34
C VAL A 46 19.93 -13.91 -2.59
N LEU A 47 19.33 -14.79 -1.79
CA LEU A 47 17.88 -15.02 -1.80
C LEU A 47 17.19 -14.06 -0.83
N ALA A 48 16.69 -12.93 -1.35
CA ALA A 48 16.01 -11.92 -0.56
C ALA A 48 14.51 -12.23 -0.42
N SER A 49 13.93 -11.89 0.74
CA SER A 49 12.48 -11.77 0.88
C SER A 49 12.06 -10.37 0.44
N ILE A 50 11.19 -10.30 -0.56
CA ILE A 50 10.59 -9.06 -1.03
C ILE A 50 9.15 -9.03 -0.55
N GLN A 51 8.75 -7.92 0.03
CA GLN A 51 7.38 -7.67 0.45
C GLN A 51 6.78 -6.57 -0.42
N GLU A 52 5.69 -6.88 -1.09
CA GLU A 52 4.93 -5.95 -1.92
C GLU A 52 3.58 -5.66 -1.26
N ARG A 53 3.27 -4.38 -1.08
CA ARG A 53 2.01 -3.91 -0.52
C ARG A 53 1.38 -2.91 -1.47
N LEU A 54 0.15 -3.17 -1.91
CA LEU A 54 -0.61 -2.31 -2.82
C LEU A 54 -1.97 -2.00 -2.21
N LEU A 55 -2.44 -0.77 -2.36
CA LEU A 55 -3.79 -0.36 -2.01
C LEU A 55 -4.50 0.13 -3.27
N CYS A 56 -5.66 -0.45 -3.55
CA CYS A 56 -6.48 -0.09 -4.69
C CYS A 56 -7.71 0.66 -4.20
N PHE A 57 -7.79 1.95 -4.49
CA PHE A 57 -8.94 2.80 -4.17
C PHE A 57 -9.84 2.99 -5.39
N GLU A 58 -11.08 3.41 -5.15
CA GLU A 58 -11.91 3.92 -6.23
C GLU A 58 -11.28 5.15 -6.88
N TYR A 59 -11.56 5.33 -8.17
CA TYR A 59 -11.02 6.47 -8.89
C TYR A 59 -11.75 7.75 -8.49
N MET A 60 -11.00 8.76 -8.03
CA MET A 60 -11.54 10.08 -7.69
C MET A 60 -11.44 11.03 -8.89
N GLN A 61 -12.57 11.26 -9.54
CA GLN A 61 -12.69 12.27 -10.59
C GLN A 61 -12.45 13.66 -9.99
N GLY A 62 -11.68 14.49 -10.69
CA GLY A 62 -11.26 15.82 -10.22
C GLY A 62 -9.86 15.86 -9.60
N GLY A 63 -9.35 14.75 -9.04
CA GLY A 63 -8.03 14.74 -8.42
C GLY A 63 -7.98 15.42 -7.05
N SER A 64 -6.78 15.78 -6.58
CA SER A 64 -6.57 16.32 -5.23
C SER A 64 -7.05 17.77 -5.10
N LEU A 65 -7.45 18.13 -3.88
CA LEU A 65 -7.86 19.49 -3.56
C LEU A 65 -6.74 20.51 -3.84
N GLU A 66 -5.48 20.13 -3.63
CA GLU A 66 -4.29 20.92 -3.99
C GLU A 66 -4.32 21.49 -5.41
N LYS A 67 -4.92 20.77 -6.37
CA LYS A 67 -5.05 21.27 -7.77
C LYS A 67 -6.07 22.41 -7.94
N HIS A 68 -6.84 22.72 -6.91
CA HIS A 68 -7.99 23.64 -6.98
C HIS A 68 -7.87 24.83 -6.04
N ILE A 69 -6.91 24.81 -5.13
CA ILE A 69 -6.58 25.90 -4.20
C ILE A 69 -5.11 26.21 -4.41
N GLY A 70 -4.86 27.09 -5.39
CA GLY A 70 -3.53 27.68 -5.61
C GLY A 70 -3.10 28.60 -4.47
#